data_AF-B4FX53-F1
#
_entry.id   AF-B4FX53-F1
#
_cell.length_a   1.000
_cell.length_b   1.000
_cell.length_c   1.000
_cell.angle_alpha   90.00
_cell.angle_beta   90.00
_cell.angle_gamma   90.00
#
_symmetry.space_group_name_H-M   'P 1'
#
loop_
_entity.id
_entity.type
_entity.pdbx_description
1 polymer ?
#
loop_
_entity_poly.entity_id
_entity_poly.type
_entity_poly.pdbx_seq_one_letter_code
_entity_poly.pdbx_strand_id
1 'polypeptide(L)'
;MRNHTATNRMTGVGNTLKRHYETYLLEYELAHDDVDGECCLLCHSSAPGDWVNCGLCGEWAHFGCDRRQGLGTFKDYAKTDGLEYICPHCSLANYKKKPPPPKAANGFSNTASVPRNA
;
A
#
# COMPACT_ATOMS: atom_id res chain seq x y z
N MET A 1 24.65 10.20 -9.95
CA MET A 1 24.62 9.94 -8.50
C MET A 1 24.76 8.43 -8.30
N ARG A 2 25.84 7.96 -7.66
CA ARG A 2 26.03 6.52 -7.37
C ARG A 2 25.24 6.17 -6.11
N ASN A 3 24.47 5.09 -6.15
CA ASN A 3 23.65 4.65 -5.03
C ASN A 3 24.54 3.97 -3.97
N HIS A 4 24.80 4.65 -2.84
CA HIS A 4 25.71 4.19 -1.78
C HIS A 4 25.05 3.26 -0.75
N THR A 5 23.79 2.91 -0.93
CA THR A 5 22.95 2.27 0.10
C THR A 5 23.12 0.75 0.21
N ALA A 6 23.43 0.05 -0.88
CA ALA A 6 23.52 -1.42 -0.89
C ALA A 6 24.64 -1.98 0.02
N THR A 7 25.67 -1.17 0.32
CA THR A 7 26.81 -1.57 1.18
C THR A 7 26.90 -0.75 2.46
N ASN A 8 25.88 0.06 2.79
CA ASN A 8 25.93 0.92 3.96
C ASN A 8 25.87 0.07 5.25
N ARG A 9 26.86 0.25 6.13
CA ARG A 9 26.97 -0.47 7.41
C ARG A 9 26.61 0.40 8.62
N MET A 10 25.87 1.48 8.41
CA MET A 10 25.52 2.42 9.48
C MET A 10 24.50 1.79 10.45
N THR A 11 25.01 0.96 11.36
CA THR A 11 24.28 0.51 12.53
C THR A 11 24.02 1.71 13.46
N GLY A 12 22.85 1.76 14.09
CA GLY A 12 22.48 2.90 14.93
C GLY A 12 22.11 4.19 14.17
N VAL A 13 21.87 4.13 12.85
CA VAL A 13 21.41 5.28 12.06
C VAL A 13 20.20 5.96 12.67
N GLY A 14 19.21 5.20 13.17
CA GLY A 14 18.01 5.77 13.80
C GLY A 14 18.34 6.67 15.00
N ASN A 15 19.26 6.25 15.86
CA ASN A 15 19.70 7.05 17.01
C ASN A 15 20.47 8.31 16.59
N THR A 16 21.22 8.22 15.49
CA THR A 16 21.96 9.37 14.94
C THR A 16 21.00 10.38 14.32
N LEU A 17 20.05 9.90 13.51
CA LEU A 17 19.04 10.75 12.87
C LEU A 17 18.12 11.41 13.90
N LYS A 18 17.72 10.70 14.96
CA LYS A 18 16.92 11.29 16.04
C LYS A 18 17.63 12.47 16.70
N ARG A 19 18.91 12.30 17.07
CA ARG A 19 19.72 13.39 17.65
C ARG A 19 19.90 14.55 16.67
N HIS A 20 20.06 14.26 15.39
CA HIS A 20 20.15 15.28 14.36
C HIS A 20 18.84 16.07 14.24
N TYR A 21 17.70 15.39 14.28
CA TYR A 21 16.38 16.01 14.27
C TYR A 21 16.19 16.96 15.46
N GLU A 22 16.49 16.47 16.67
CA GLU A 22 16.44 17.26 17.91
C GLU A 22 17.33 18.51 17.83
N THR A 23 18.49 18.41 17.19
CA THR A 23 19.47 19.52 17.12
C THR A 23 19.09 20.58 16.08
N TYR A 24 18.53 20.17 14.94
CA TYR A 24 18.41 21.04 13.77
C TYR A 24 16.98 21.30 13.29
N LEU A 25 16.03 20.42 13.60
CA LEU A 25 14.69 20.45 12.99
C LEU A 25 13.57 20.62 14.01
N LEU A 26 13.75 20.22 15.26
CA LEU A 26 12.67 20.24 16.25
C LEU A 26 12.15 21.66 16.56
N GLU A 27 13.05 22.62 16.80
CA GLU A 27 12.62 24.02 17.02
C GLU A 27 11.98 24.62 15.78
N TYR A 28 12.46 24.23 14.59
CA TYR A 28 11.85 24.63 13.33
C TYR A 28 10.43 24.07 13.20
N GLU A 29 10.23 22.77 13.43
CA GLU A 29 8.91 22.13 13.40
C GLU A 29 7.93 22.81 14.35
N LEU A 30 8.33 23.08 15.60
CA LEU A 30 7.44 23.73 16.57
C LEU A 30 7.06 25.17 16.21
N ALA A 31 7.84 25.83 15.35
CA ALA A 31 7.60 27.20 14.90
C ALA A 31 6.85 27.29 13.56
N HIS A 32 6.59 26.16 12.88
CA HIS A 32 5.97 26.11 11.55
C HIS A 32 4.83 25.09 11.49
N ASP A 33 3.82 25.34 10.67
CA ASP A 33 2.63 24.48 10.52
C ASP A 33 2.84 23.41 9.42
N ASP A 34 3.98 22.73 9.44
CA ASP A 34 4.41 21.79 8.37
C ASP A 34 4.06 20.31 8.67
N VAL A 35 3.43 20.02 9.82
CA VAL A 35 3.08 18.66 10.26
C VAL A 35 1.63 18.33 9.95
N ASP A 36 1.40 17.20 9.29
CA ASP A 36 0.06 16.75 8.91
C ASP A 36 -0.79 16.34 10.12
N GLY A 37 -1.93 17.02 10.31
CA GLY A 37 -2.96 16.69 11.29
C GLY A 37 -4.04 15.75 10.74
N GLU A 38 -3.66 14.78 9.90
CA GLU A 38 -4.64 13.95 9.19
C GLU A 38 -5.49 13.07 10.13
N CYS A 39 -6.73 12.82 9.68
CA CYS A 39 -7.65 11.88 10.29
C CYS A 39 -7.63 10.57 9.52
N CYS A 40 -7.87 9.45 10.20
CA CYS A 40 -8.04 8.17 9.54
C CYS A 40 -9.21 8.22 8.54
N LEU A 41 -8.96 7.85 7.28
CA LEU A 41 -9.97 7.86 6.21
C LEU A 41 -11.18 6.94 6.47
N LEU A 42 -11.08 6.01 7.44
CA LEU A 42 -12.14 5.05 7.77
C LEU A 42 -12.99 5.46 8.98
N CYS A 43 -12.39 6.04 10.00
CA CYS A 43 -13.09 6.41 11.25
C CYS A 43 -13.14 7.93 11.50
N HIS A 44 -12.49 8.72 10.65
CA HIS A 44 -12.40 10.18 10.73
C HIS A 44 -11.91 10.73 12.07
N SER A 45 -11.08 9.95 12.76
CA SER A 45 -10.45 10.31 14.03
C SER A 45 -8.92 10.29 13.89
N SER A 46 -8.26 11.15 14.66
CA SER A 46 -6.80 11.20 14.82
C SER A 46 -6.33 10.47 16.08
N ALA A 47 -7.11 9.48 16.54
CA ALA A 47 -6.76 8.67 17.71
C ALA A 47 -5.36 8.03 17.56
N PRO A 48 -4.61 7.86 18.65
CA PRO A 48 -3.32 7.18 18.61
C PRO A 48 -3.49 5.71 18.23
N GLY A 49 -2.48 5.13 17.59
CA GLY A 49 -2.46 3.73 17.19
C GLY A 49 -1.46 3.46 16.08
N ASP A 50 -1.56 2.28 15.46
CA ASP A 50 -0.79 1.93 14.28
C ASP A 50 -1.46 2.49 13.03
N TRP A 51 -0.71 3.21 12.20
CA TRP A 51 -1.18 3.86 10.99
C TRP A 51 -0.47 3.32 9.75
N VAL A 52 -1.19 3.26 8.64
CA VAL A 52 -0.68 2.90 7.33
C VAL A 52 -1.13 3.92 6.30
N ASN A 53 -0.26 4.22 5.34
CA ASN A 53 -0.52 5.16 4.25
C ASN A 53 -0.89 4.40 2.97
N CYS A 54 -1.92 4.86 2.26
CA CYS A 54 -2.34 4.23 1.01
C CYS A 54 -1.42 4.58 -0.16
N GLY A 55 -0.78 3.58 -0.77
CA GLY A 55 0.15 3.79 -1.91
C GLY A 55 -0.47 4.39 -3.18
N LEU A 56 -1.81 4.49 -3.27
CA LEU A 56 -2.50 5.06 -4.42
C LEU A 56 -3.05 6.47 -4.21
N CYS A 57 -3.63 6.77 -3.05
CA CYS A 57 -4.22 8.09 -2.80
C CYS A 57 -3.42 8.94 -1.81
N GLY A 58 -2.43 8.36 -1.12
CA GLY A 58 -1.64 9.05 -0.10
C GLY A 58 -2.38 9.36 1.20
N GLU A 59 -3.66 8.97 1.34
CA GLU A 59 -4.41 9.15 2.59
C GLU A 59 -4.03 8.11 3.65
N TRP A 60 -4.15 8.50 4.91
CA TRP A 60 -3.83 7.66 6.06
C TRP A 60 -5.03 6.91 6.65
N ALA A 61 -4.79 5.71 7.14
CA ALA A 61 -5.76 4.91 7.87
C ALA A 61 -5.13 4.26 9.10
N HIS A 62 -5.89 4.11 10.18
CA HIS A 62 -5.51 3.18 11.24
C HIS A 62 -5.49 1.76 10.68
N PHE A 63 -4.43 1.02 10.99
CA PHE A 63 -4.32 -0.38 10.60
C PHE A 63 -5.48 -1.21 11.17
N GLY A 64 -5.85 -0.96 12.43
CA GLY A 64 -6.97 -1.65 13.10
C GLY A 64 -8.38 -1.27 12.60
N CYS A 65 -8.52 -0.22 11.81
CA CYS A 65 -9.81 0.15 11.21
C CYS A 65 -10.11 -0.68 9.95
N ASP A 66 -9.10 -1.23 9.28
CA ASP A 66 -9.29 -2.08 8.10
C ASP A 66 -9.51 -3.55 8.53
N ARG A 67 -10.76 -4.00 8.46
CA ARG A 67 -11.19 -5.34 8.90
C ARG A 67 -11.26 -6.36 7.76
N ARG A 68 -10.69 -6.05 6.59
CA ARG A 68 -10.67 -6.98 5.45
C ARG A 68 -9.81 -8.21 5.78
N GLN A 69 -10.27 -9.37 5.33
CA GLN A 69 -9.49 -10.62 5.44
C GLN A 69 -8.31 -10.59 4.45
N GLY A 70 -7.20 -11.25 4.80
CA GLY A 70 -6.02 -11.37 3.93
C GLY A 70 -5.01 -10.23 4.02
N LEU A 71 -5.22 -9.25 4.91
CA LEU A 71 -4.16 -8.31 5.29
C LEU A 71 -3.05 -9.03 6.06
N GLY A 72 -1.80 -8.60 5.86
CA GLY A 72 -0.66 -9.08 6.65
C GLY A 72 -0.73 -8.59 8.11
N THR A 73 0.33 -8.81 8.88
CA THR A 73 0.45 -8.14 10.20
C THR A 73 0.96 -6.73 10.02
N PHE A 74 0.73 -5.81 10.97
CA PHE A 74 1.28 -4.44 10.89
C PHE A 74 2.80 -4.42 10.64
N LYS A 75 3.54 -5.34 11.27
CA LYS A 75 4.98 -5.50 11.09
C LYS A 75 5.38 -5.79 9.65
N ASP A 76 4.54 -6.48 8.88
CA ASP A 76 4.81 -6.78 7.48
C ASP A 76 4.79 -5.54 6.60
N TYR A 77 4.05 -4.50 7.00
CA TYR A 77 4.00 -3.19 6.34
C TYR A 77 5.09 -2.25 6.87
N ALA A 78 5.34 -2.24 8.19
CA ALA A 78 6.22 -1.25 8.83
C ALA A 78 7.73 -1.49 8.65
N LYS A 79 8.14 -2.71 8.25
CA LYS A 79 9.56 -3.02 7.99
C LYS A 79 10.06 -2.31 6.72
N THR A 80 11.37 -2.10 6.62
CA THR A 80 12.00 -1.65 5.37
C THR A 80 11.65 -2.62 4.24
N ASP A 81 11.28 -2.08 3.08
CA ASP A 81 10.76 -2.85 1.94
C ASP A 81 9.55 -3.74 2.32
N GLY A 82 8.71 -3.22 3.22
CA GLY A 82 7.47 -3.85 3.66
C GLY A 82 6.40 -3.94 2.56
N LEU A 83 5.30 -4.60 2.91
CA LEU A 83 4.15 -4.72 2.02
C LEU A 83 3.55 -3.34 1.70
N GLU A 84 3.06 -3.19 0.47
CA GLU A 84 2.30 -2.01 0.08
C GLU A 84 0.86 -2.10 0.61
N TYR A 85 0.39 -1.03 1.26
CA TYR A 85 -1.00 -0.92 1.71
C TYR A 85 -1.84 -0.15 0.69
N ILE A 86 -2.95 -0.75 0.25
CA ILE A 86 -3.98 -0.08 -0.57
C ILE A 86 -5.29 -0.02 0.19
N CYS A 87 -5.80 1.18 0.44
CA CYS A 87 -7.02 1.38 1.23
C CYS A 87 -8.26 0.71 0.58
N PRO A 88 -9.36 0.49 1.34
CA PRO A 88 -10.57 -0.12 0.80
C PRO A 88 -11.18 0.64 -0.38
N HIS A 89 -11.18 1.98 -0.34
CA HIS A 89 -11.71 2.82 -1.41
C HIS A 89 -10.95 2.62 -2.72
N CYS A 90 -9.62 2.71 -2.67
CA CYS A 90 -8.76 2.53 -3.84
C CYS A 90 -8.75 1.08 -4.35
N SER A 91 -8.85 0.10 -3.45
CA SER A 91 -8.93 -1.31 -3.84
C SER A 91 -10.17 -1.56 -4.71
N LEU A 92 -11.35 -1.16 -4.24
CA LEU A 92 -12.62 -1.34 -4.97
C LEU A 92 -12.65 -0.60 -6.31
N ALA A 93 -12.12 0.63 -6.34
CA ALA A 93 -12.03 1.42 -7.57
C ALA A 93 -11.14 0.74 -8.63
N ASN A 94 -10.05 0.08 -8.22
CA ASN A 94 -9.18 -0.64 -9.14
C ASN A 94 -9.70 -2.04 -9.53
N TYR A 95 -10.49 -2.70 -8.68
CA TYR A 95 -11.17 -3.96 -9.06
C TYR A 95 -12.09 -3.76 -10.28
N LYS A 96 -12.79 -2.62 -10.38
CA LYS A 96 -13.68 -2.32 -11.52
C LYS A 96 -12.95 -2.09 -12.84
N LYS A 97 -11.63 -1.91 -12.84
CA LYS A 97 -10.81 -1.75 -14.06
C LYS A 97 -10.28 -3.07 -14.61
N LYS A 98 -10.37 -4.19 -13.87
CA LYS A 98 -10.00 -5.50 -14.42
C LYS A 98 -11.10 -5.94 -15.40
N PRO A 99 -10.79 -6.21 -16.68
CA PRO A 99 -11.77 -6.80 -17.59
C PRO A 99 -12.24 -8.14 -17.00
N PRO A 100 -13.53 -8.48 -17.13
CA PRO A 100 -14.03 -9.76 -16.65
C PRO A 100 -13.20 -10.89 -17.26
N PRO A 101 -12.90 -11.96 -16.50
CA PRO A 101 -12.18 -13.11 -17.03
C PRO A 101 -12.91 -13.60 -18.30
N PRO A 102 -12.19 -13.93 -19.38
CA PRO A 102 -12.82 -14.44 -20.58
C PRO A 102 -13.65 -15.65 -20.16
N LYS A 103 -14.96 -15.61 -20.46
CA LYS A 103 -15.86 -16.74 -20.25
C LYS A 103 -15.20 -17.95 -20.92
N ALA A 104 -14.87 -18.97 -20.12
CA ALA A 104 -14.41 -20.25 -20.63
C ALA A 104 -15.51 -20.82 -21.52
N ALA A 105 -15.34 -20.71 -22.84
CA ALA A 105 -16.16 -21.40 -23.82
C ALA A 105 -15.68 -22.86 -23.87
N ASN A 106 -16.13 -23.65 -22.90
CA ASN A 106 -16.09 -25.11 -22.99
C ASN A 106 -17.21 -25.55 -23.93
N GLY A 107 -16.84 -26.26 -25.01
CA GLY A 107 -17.83 -26.93 -25.86
C GLY A 107 -17.27 -27.44 -27.18
N PHE A 108 -16.41 -28.46 -27.12
CA PHE A 108 -16.10 -29.32 -28.26
C PHE A 108 -17.39 -29.82 -28.93
N SER A 109 -17.43 -29.84 -30.26
CA SER A 109 -18.37 -30.66 -31.01
C SER A 109 -17.64 -31.37 -32.14
N ASN A 110 -17.72 -32.70 -32.05
CA ASN A 110 -17.05 -33.68 -32.87
C ASN A 110 -17.41 -33.59 -34.36
N THR A 111 -16.44 -34.04 -35.14
CA THR A 111 -16.53 -34.51 -36.53
C THR A 111 -17.82 -35.27 -36.86
N ALA A 112 -18.48 -34.91 -37.96
CA ALA A 112 -19.28 -35.82 -38.76
C ALA A 112 -19.20 -35.44 -40.24
N SER A 113 -18.47 -36.26 -40.99
CA SER A 113 -18.36 -36.31 -42.44
C SER A 113 -19.69 -36.76 -43.09
N VAL A 114 -20.15 -36.04 -44.13
CA VAL A 114 -21.09 -36.58 -45.14
C VAL A 114 -20.76 -36.00 -46.53
N PRO A 115 -20.59 -36.83 -47.57
CA PRO A 115 -20.46 -36.38 -48.97
C PRO A 115 -21.79 -36.52 -49.74
N ARG A 116 -22.02 -35.66 -50.76
CA ARG A 116 -22.54 -36.01 -52.10
C ARG A 116 -22.93 -34.79 -52.96
N ASN A 117 -22.34 -34.76 -54.15
CA ASN A 117 -22.78 -34.31 -55.49
C ASN A 117 -24.05 -33.44 -55.65
N ALA A 118 -23.91 -32.36 -56.43
CA ALA A 118 -24.32 -32.29 -57.84
C ALA A 118 -23.46 -31.24 -58.56
#